data_AF-A0A538CJ60-F1
#
_entry.id   AF-A0A538CJ60-F1
#
_cell.length_a   1.000
_cell.length_b   1.000
_cell.length_c   1.000
_cell.angle_alpha   90.00
_cell.angle_beta   90.00
_cell.angle_gamma   90.00
#
_symmetry.space_group_name_H-M   'P 1'
#
loop_
_entity.id
_entity.type
_entity.pdbx_description
1 polymer ?
#
loop_
_entity_poly.entity_id
_entity_poly.type
_entity_poly.pdbx_seq_one_letter_code
_entity_poly.pdbx_strand_id
1 'polypeptide(L)' 'MASPLGIYVHVPFCAVRCGYCDFNTYVSTRGREGFAGALAQELEQARPQ' A
#
# COMPACT_ATOMS: atom_id res chain seq x y z
N MET A 1 -13.70 -26.11 3.55
CA MET A 1 -13.57 -24.95 4.46
C MET A 1 -12.93 -23.83 3.66
N ALA A 2 -13.53 -22.65 3.63
CA ALA A 2 -12.91 -21.49 2.99
C ALA A 2 -11.69 -21.05 3.81
N SER A 3 -10.57 -20.78 3.15
CA SER A 3 -9.40 -20.20 3.81
C SER A 3 -9.72 -18.75 4.20
N PRO A 4 -9.20 -18.22 5.32
CA PRO A 4 -9.37 -16.81 5.67
C PRO A 4 -8.79 -15.89 4.58
N LEU A 5 -9.44 -14.76 4.35
CA LEU A 5 -8.93 -13.71 3.47
C LEU A 5 -7.68 -13.08 4.10
N GLY A 6 -6.59 -13.01 3.33
CA GLY A 6 -5.37 -12.29 3.70
C GLY A 6 -5.09 -11.14 2.72
N ILE A 7 -4.69 -9.98 3.22
CA ILE A 7 -4.40 -8.79 2.42
C ILE A 7 -3.01 -8.27 2.78
N TYR A 8 -2.21 -7.97 1.76
CA TYR A 8 -0.95 -7.22 1.89
C TYR A 8 -1.14 -5.86 1.22
N VAL A 9 -0.81 -4.78 1.94
CA VAL A 9 -0.85 -3.42 1.42
C VAL A 9 0.57 -2.85 1.42
N HIS A 10 1.03 -2.40 0.26
CA HIS A 10 2.31 -1.74 0.13
C HIS A 10 2.17 -0.23 0.34
N VAL A 11 2.84 0.32 1.37
CA VAL A 11 2.85 1.76 1.67
C VAL A 11 4.23 2.33 1.31
N PRO A 12 4.38 3.04 0.19
CA PRO A 12 5.70 3.42 -0.34
C PRO A 12 6.20 4.77 0.18
N PHE A 13 5.57 5.37 1.20
CA PHE A 13 5.90 6.73 1.65
C PHE A 13 6.67 6.71 2.96
N CYS A 14 7.76 7.47 3.04
CA CYS A 14 8.52 7.66 4.27
C CYS A 14 8.84 9.15 4.48
N ALA A 15 8.90 9.59 5.74
CA ALA A 15 9.36 10.94 6.07
C ALA A 15 10.88 11.09 5.84
N VAL A 16 11.63 10.02 6.09
CA VAL A 16 13.08 9.90 5.87
C VAL A 16 13.41 8.47 5.45
N ARG A 17 14.52 8.26 4.75
CA ARG A 17 15.02 6.91 4.43
C ARG A 17 16.08 6.50 5.45
N CYS A 18 15.84 5.41 6.18
CA CYS A 18 16.83 4.85 7.10
C CYS A 18 18.01 4.26 6.30
N GLY A 19 19.22 4.34 6.85
CA GLY A 19 20.44 3.82 6.20
C GLY A 19 20.44 2.30 5.95
N TYR A 20 19.59 1.57 6.67
CA TYR A 20 19.41 0.12 6.53
C TYR A 20 18.14 -0.26 5.74
N CYS A 21 17.41 0.72 5.19
CA CYS A 21 16.10 0.47 4.60
C CYS A 21 16.19 -0.19 3.22
N ASP A 22 15.74 -1.44 3.14
CA ASP A 22 15.65 -2.25 1.91
C ASP A 22 14.21 -2.41 1.39
N PHE A 23 13.25 -1.70 2.00
CA PHE A 23 11.89 -1.65 1.48
C PHE A 23 11.83 -0.73 0.26
N ASN A 24 10.93 -1.04 -0.68
CA ASN A 24 10.64 -0.18 -1.83
C ASN A 24 9.85 1.06 -1.36
N THR A 25 10.56 2.07 -0.85
CA THR A 25 9.95 3.30 -0.32
C THR A 25 10.63 4.54 -0.87
N TYR A 26 9.88 5.64 -0.83
CA TYR A 26 10.30 6.95 -1.34
C TYR A 26 10.11 8.01 -0.26
N VAL A 27 11.10 8.89 -0.13
CA VAL A 27 10.99 10.10 0.69
C VAL A 27 10.29 11.16 -0.17
N SER A 28 8.98 11.03 -0.27
CA SER A 28 8.13 11.91 -1.09
C SER A 28 6.71 11.92 -0.54
N THR A 29 6.06 13.08 -0.64
CA THR A 29 4.64 13.25 -0.33
C THR A 29 3.75 13.16 -1.58
N ARG A 30 4.34 13.08 -2.77
CA ARG A 30 3.59 13.02 -4.04
C ARG A 30 2.70 11.79 -4.03
N GLY A 31 1.40 12.00 -4.26
CA GLY A 31 0.39 10.92 -4.30
C GLY A 31 -0.09 10.44 -2.93
N ARG A 32 0.47 10.93 -1.82
CA ARG A 32 0.08 10.51 -0.46
C ARG A 32 -1.38 10.83 -0.13
N GLU A 33 -1.84 12.02 -0.49
CA GLU A 33 -3.22 12.46 -0.19
C GLU A 33 -4.29 11.64 -0.93
N GLY A 34 -3.97 11.08 -2.10
CA GLY A 34 -4.90 10.25 -2.88
C GLY A 34 -4.73 8.74 -2.67
N PHE A 35 -3.69 8.31 -1.95
CA PHE A 35 -3.32 6.89 -1.86
C PHE A 35 -4.43 6.01 -1.30
N ALA A 36 -5.08 6.44 -0.22
CA ALA A 36 -6.16 5.66 0.41
C ALA A 36 -7.36 5.46 -0.54
N GLY A 37 -7.71 6.48 -1.32
CA GLY A 37 -8.78 6.39 -2.31
C GLY A 37 -8.44 5.45 -3.46
N ALA A 38 -7.20 5.53 -3.96
CA ALA A 38 -6.72 4.62 -5.01
C ALA A 38 -6.68 3.16 -4.52
N LEU A 39 -6.20 2.92 -3.30
CA LEU A 39 -6.19 1.58 -2.69
C LEU A 39 -7.61 1.03 -2.50
N ALA A 40 -8.55 1.85 -2.05
CA ALA A 40 -9.95 1.42 -1.93
C ALA A 40 -10.54 1.03 -3.30
N GLN A 41 -10.25 1.79 -4.34
CA GLN A 41 -10.66 1.46 -5.71
C GLN A 41 -10.04 0.13 -6.19
N GLU A 42 -8.76 -0.10 -5.91
CA GLU A 42 -8.08 -1.36 -6.23
C GLU A 42 -8.70 -2.57 -5.50
N LEU A 43 -9.05 -2.41 -4.22
CA LEU A 43 -9.72 -3.47 -3.45
C LEU A 43 -11.09 -3.82 -4.01
N GLU A 44 -11.89 -2.83 -4.43
CA GLU A 44 -13.18 -3.09 -5.08
C GLU A 44 -13.01 -3.83 -6.41
N GLN A 45 -11.96 -3.53 -7.17
CA GLN A 45 -11.63 -4.23 -8.43
C GLN A 45 -11.14 -5.66 -8.18
N ALA A 46 -10.41 -5.88 -7.10
CA ALA A 46 -9.87 -7.18 -6.71
C ALA A 46 -10.86 -8.03 -5.88
N ARG A 47 -12.07 -7.53 -5.64
CA ARG A 47 -13.07 -8.19 -4.80
C ARG A 47 -13.41 -9.57 -5.36
N PRO A 48 -13.20 -10.66 -4.60
CA PRO A 48 -13.60 -12.00 -5.01
C PRO A 48 -15.13 -12.06 -5.22
N GLN A 49 -15.56 -12.79 -6.25
CA GLN A 49 -16.98 -13.07 -6.51
C GLN A 49 -17.50 -14.16 -5.57
#